data_AF-A0A2M8DRU5-F1
#
_entry.id   AF-A0A2M8DRU5-F1
#
_cell.length_a   1.000
_cell.length_b   1.000
_cell.length_c   1.000
_cell.angle_alpha   90.00
_cell.angle_beta   90.00
_cell.angle_gamma   90.00
#
_symmetry.space_group_name_H-M   'P 1'
#
loop_
_entity.id
_entity.type
_entity.pdbx_description
1 polymer ?
#
loop_
_entity_poly.entity_id
_entity_poly.type
_entity_poly.pdbx_seq_one_letter_code
_entity_poly.pdbx_strand_id
1 'polypeptide(L)'
;MKKLLIFIIVLIIAYLGYNYWQDNKIIPDTVDNAPNNAAIETVIWQTYYNNSYAVYSIQHPNDWQVASSNLQTLFTSPNKNEQVAIYLQETGHNQDATQTTATIGEEQVIIFESTKDDEPIKYVVFNLDNDKKLEVAGYGETFEQMLGTININSNQPTEEQIELEQTDTDAEVVIDEEEQATEPEENIPDEATDEEEEFVIKLFYPTGDRQFCAQVFGYQKEIDTRYNTDEINALVSLVKPISNEDNSNGMLQVIPADTRLRRLGIVDTTATAEFNAPLADPTNGECDLEARHAMITQTLLQFPDIDEVIITVDGQPFEY
;
A
#
# COMPACT_ATOMS: atom_id res chain seq x y z
N MET A 1 -37.55 -50.92 12.14
CA MET A 1 -36.60 -51.34 13.19
C MET A 1 -35.13 -51.13 12.83
N LYS A 2 -34.61 -51.55 11.66
CA LYS A 2 -33.19 -51.33 11.28
C LYS A 2 -32.70 -49.87 11.33
N LYS A 3 -33.49 -48.90 10.87
CA LYS A 3 -33.11 -47.47 10.89
C LYS A 3 -32.99 -46.89 12.32
N LEU A 4 -33.79 -47.39 13.27
CA LEU A 4 -33.73 -46.96 14.66
C LEU A 4 -32.45 -47.46 15.34
N LEU A 5 -32.02 -48.69 15.03
CA LEU A 5 -30.80 -49.27 15.59
C LEU A 5 -29.54 -48.52 15.12
N ILE A 6 -29.49 -48.10 13.85
CA ILE A 6 -28.38 -47.31 13.30
C ILE A 6 -28.30 -45.94 13.99
N PHE A 7 -29.44 -45.29 14.22
CA PHE A 7 -29.48 -43.98 14.88
C PHE A 7 -28.96 -44.04 16.32
N ILE A 8 -29.30 -45.10 17.06
CA ILE A 8 -28.81 -45.33 18.43
C ILE A 8 -27.29 -45.53 18.45
N ILE A 9 -26.74 -46.27 17.48
CA ILE A 9 -25.29 -46.51 17.38
C ILE A 9 -24.53 -45.19 17.12
N VAL A 10 -25.04 -44.33 16.23
CA VAL A 10 -24.43 -43.02 15.93
C VAL A 10 -24.40 -42.12 17.17
N LEU A 11 -25.49 -42.09 17.95
CA LEU A 11 -25.55 -41.32 19.19
C LEU A 11 -24.56 -41.84 20.25
N ILE A 12 -24.39 -43.17 20.35
CA ILE A 12 -23.41 -43.75 21.27
C ILE A 12 -21.97 -43.38 20.86
N ILE A 13 -21.65 -43.44 19.57
CA ILE A 13 -20.32 -43.07 19.06
C ILE A 13 -20.04 -41.57 19.30
N ALA A 14 -21.01 -40.69 19.03
CA ALA A 14 -20.88 -39.27 19.28
C ALA A 14 -20.69 -38.95 20.77
N TYR A 15 -21.42 -39.64 21.65
CA TYR A 15 -21.30 -39.49 23.09
C TYR A 15 -19.94 -39.98 23.62
N LEU A 16 -19.45 -41.12 23.13
CA LEU A 16 -18.13 -41.63 23.50
C LEU A 16 -17.01 -40.72 22.98
N GLY A 17 -17.13 -40.20 21.75
CA GLY A 17 -16.17 -39.24 21.20
C GLY A 17 -16.13 -37.92 21.96
N TYR A 18 -17.29 -37.41 22.40
CA TYR A 18 -17.38 -36.20 23.21
C TYR A 18 -16.70 -36.35 24.57
N ASN A 19 -16.92 -37.46 25.27
CA ASN A 19 -16.27 -37.71 26.56
C ASN A 19 -14.76 -37.93 26.41
N TYR A 20 -14.33 -38.65 25.37
CA TYR A 20 -12.90 -38.81 25.08
C TYR A 20 -12.20 -37.47 24.77
N TRP A 21 -12.89 -36.54 24.10
CA TRP A 21 -12.38 -35.21 23.85
C TRP A 21 -12.30 -34.34 25.12
N GLN A 22 -13.25 -34.47 26.05
CA GLN A 22 -13.20 -33.77 27.34
C GLN A 22 -12.05 -34.29 28.23
N ASP A 23 -11.83 -35.61 28.29
CA ASP A 23 -10.78 -36.20 29.12
C ASP A 23 -9.37 -35.92 28.57
N ASN A 24 -9.23 -35.66 27.27
CA ASN A 24 -7.97 -35.27 26.62
C ASN A 24 -7.78 -33.75 26.48
N LYS A 25 -8.59 -32.93 27.16
CA LYS A 25 -8.12 -31.59 27.49
C LYS A 25 -6.91 -31.76 28.39
N ILE A 26 -5.73 -31.69 27.77
CA ILE A 26 -4.47 -31.40 28.45
C ILE A 26 -4.74 -30.10 29.20
N ILE A 27 -5.12 -30.24 30.47
CA ILE A 27 -4.95 -29.16 31.43
C ILE A 27 -3.44 -29.00 31.42
N PRO A 28 -2.88 -27.90 30.87
CA PRO A 28 -1.45 -27.67 31.00
C PRO A 28 -1.17 -27.81 32.48
N ASP A 29 -0.24 -28.70 32.84
CA ASP A 29 0.17 -28.88 34.23
C ASP A 29 0.24 -27.48 34.83
N THR A 30 -0.59 -27.23 35.85
CA THR A 30 -0.38 -26.12 36.75
C THR A 30 0.90 -26.44 37.47
N VAL A 31 2.01 -26.17 36.79
CA VAL A 31 3.31 -25.95 37.41
C VAL A 31 3.01 -24.90 38.45
N ASP A 32 3.15 -25.27 39.71
CA ASP A 32 3.29 -24.35 40.84
C ASP A 32 4.53 -23.48 40.56
N ASN A 33 4.38 -22.56 39.62
CA ASN A 33 5.25 -21.42 39.46
C ASN A 33 4.89 -20.52 40.64
N ALA A 34 5.57 -20.76 41.76
CA ALA A 34 5.86 -19.68 42.68
C ALA A 34 6.19 -18.45 41.82
N PRO A 35 5.58 -17.28 42.08
CA PRO A 35 5.85 -16.09 41.30
C PRO A 35 7.33 -15.78 41.48
N ASN A 36 8.13 -16.26 40.54
CA ASN A 36 9.44 -15.72 40.28
C ASN A 36 9.13 -14.29 39.86
N ASN A 37 9.21 -13.38 40.83
CA ASN A 37 9.37 -11.96 40.62
C ASN A 37 10.70 -11.73 39.89
N ALA A 38 10.86 -12.34 38.71
CA ALA A 38 11.80 -11.86 37.72
C ALA A 38 11.35 -10.42 37.48
N ALA A 39 12.19 -9.48 37.90
CA ALA A 39 11.96 -8.08 37.64
C ALA A 39 11.65 -7.96 36.15
N ILE A 40 10.48 -7.41 35.82
CA ILE A 40 10.14 -7.10 34.44
C ILE A 40 11.19 -6.09 34.00
N GLU A 41 12.17 -6.55 33.23
CA GLU A 41 13.18 -5.66 32.66
C GLU A 41 12.44 -4.73 31.70
N THR A 42 12.36 -3.46 32.06
CA THR A 42 11.75 -2.44 31.21
C THR A 42 12.60 -2.33 29.96
N VAL A 43 12.06 -2.73 28.81
CA VAL A 43 12.69 -2.55 27.50
C VAL A 43 12.87 -1.05 27.26
N ILE A 44 14.12 -0.62 27.06
CA ILE A 44 14.45 0.77 26.76
C ILE A 44 14.49 0.90 25.23
N TRP A 45 13.78 1.89 24.69
CA TRP A 45 13.76 2.17 23.26
C TRP A 45 14.75 3.28 22.91
N GLN A 46 15.41 3.15 21.76
CA GLN A 46 16.30 4.17 21.20
C GLN A 46 15.93 4.50 19.76
N THR A 47 16.21 5.72 19.31
CA THR A 47 15.92 6.16 17.94
C THR A 47 17.15 5.98 17.05
N TYR A 48 16.95 5.30 15.92
CA TYR A 48 17.89 5.25 14.82
C TYR A 48 17.50 6.27 13.74
N TYR A 49 18.50 6.92 13.13
CA TYR A 49 18.32 7.88 12.03
C TYR A 49 19.13 7.40 10.83
N ASN A 50 18.49 7.38 9.66
CA ASN A 50 19.16 7.17 8.37
C ASN A 50 19.08 8.45 7.54
N ASN A 51 20.18 8.79 6.88
CA ASN A 51 20.27 9.85 5.89
C ASN A 51 21.17 9.44 4.70
N SER A 52 21.47 8.15 4.57
CA SER A 52 22.41 7.64 3.56
C SER A 52 21.74 7.34 2.23
N TYR A 53 20.49 6.86 2.26
CA TYR A 53 19.77 6.41 1.07
C TYR A 53 18.28 6.77 1.12
N ALA A 54 17.76 7.05 2.31
CA ALA A 54 16.49 7.68 2.57
C ALA A 54 16.62 8.45 3.89
N VAL A 55 15.84 9.52 4.06
CA VAL A 55 15.78 10.26 5.33
C VAL A 55 14.61 9.73 6.14
N TYR A 56 14.90 8.91 7.14
CA TYR A 56 13.91 8.40 8.07
C TYR A 56 14.47 8.26 9.48
N SER A 57 13.57 8.13 10.44
CA SER A 57 13.87 7.70 11.80
C SER A 57 12.94 6.58 12.24
N ILE A 58 13.42 5.71 13.12
CA ILE A 58 12.65 4.59 13.68
C ILE A 58 13.14 4.28 15.09
N GLN A 59 12.23 3.97 16.01
CA GLN A 59 12.62 3.49 17.34
C GLN A 59 12.78 1.97 17.33
N HIS A 60 13.76 1.48 18.09
CA HIS A 60 14.00 0.06 18.28
C HIS A 60 14.46 -0.23 19.72
N PRO A 61 14.35 -1.48 20.21
CA PRO A 61 14.87 -1.84 21.52
C PRO A 61 16.40 -1.63 21.60
N ASN A 62 16.86 -1.18 22.76
CA ASN A 62 18.25 -0.76 22.96
C ASN A 62 19.28 -1.89 22.89
N ASP A 63 18.83 -3.14 23.10
CA ASP A 63 19.61 -4.36 23.05
C ASP A 63 19.69 -4.97 21.64
N TRP A 64 18.91 -4.45 20.67
CA TRP A 64 18.99 -4.87 19.28
C TRP A 64 20.23 -4.33 18.58
N GLN A 65 20.82 -5.17 17.73
CA GLN A 65 21.93 -4.79 16.87
C GLN A 65 21.41 -4.12 15.60
N VAL A 66 22.07 -3.04 15.17
CA VAL A 66 21.75 -2.33 13.93
C VAL A 66 22.94 -2.39 12.98
N ALA A 67 22.71 -2.83 11.76
CA ALA A 67 23.67 -2.83 10.66
C ALA A 67 23.11 -2.05 9.47
N SER A 68 23.86 -1.09 8.94
CA SER A 68 23.42 -0.26 7.81
C SER A 68 24.41 -0.34 6.65
N SER A 69 23.89 -0.28 5.43
CA SER A 69 24.61 -0.03 4.18
C SER A 69 23.98 1.17 3.45
N ASN A 70 24.41 1.40 2.21
CA ASN A 70 23.86 2.39 1.29
C ASN A 70 22.50 1.98 0.67
N LEU A 71 21.99 0.77 0.93
CA LEU A 71 20.72 0.30 0.37
C LEU A 71 19.81 -0.32 1.42
N GLN A 72 20.31 -0.62 2.62
CA GLN A 72 19.53 -1.28 3.65
C GLN A 72 19.98 -0.95 5.07
N THR A 73 19.05 -1.09 6.02
CA THR A 73 19.28 -1.09 7.46
C THR A 73 18.61 -2.32 8.06
N LEU A 74 19.37 -3.15 8.76
CA LEU A 74 18.93 -4.37 9.40
C LEU A 74 19.01 -4.22 10.93
N PHE A 75 17.88 -4.42 11.60
CA PHE A 75 17.73 -4.51 13.04
C PHE A 75 17.60 -5.99 13.43
N THR A 76 18.43 -6.47 14.35
CA THR A 76 18.46 -7.88 14.77
C THR A 76 18.37 -7.99 16.28
N SER A 77 17.38 -8.73 16.76
CA SER A 77 17.21 -9.08 18.18
C SER A 77 18.41 -9.84 18.76
N PRO A 78 18.67 -9.79 20.08
CA PRO A 78 19.80 -10.49 20.71
C PRO A 78 19.84 -12.00 20.47
N ASN A 79 18.66 -12.63 20.37
CA ASN A 79 18.51 -14.07 20.10
C ASN A 79 18.46 -14.40 18.60
N LYS A 80 18.45 -13.38 17.73
CA LYS A 80 18.36 -13.48 16.25
C LYS A 80 17.06 -14.11 15.74
N ASN A 81 16.04 -14.22 16.59
CA ASN A 81 14.75 -14.79 16.24
C ASN A 81 13.77 -13.74 15.71
N GLU A 82 14.11 -12.46 15.78
CA GLU A 82 13.34 -11.36 15.20
C GLU A 82 14.29 -10.45 14.42
N GLN A 83 13.86 -10.02 13.24
CA GLN A 83 14.58 -9.09 12.38
C GLN A 83 13.61 -8.09 11.76
N VAL A 84 14.07 -6.84 11.65
CA VAL A 84 13.42 -5.80 10.86
C VAL A 84 14.43 -5.30 9.85
N ALA A 85 14.10 -5.33 8.57
CA ALA A 85 14.93 -4.87 7.49
C ALA A 85 14.23 -3.73 6.77
N ILE A 86 14.94 -2.62 6.57
CA ILE A 86 14.49 -1.47 5.81
C ILE A 86 15.39 -1.36 4.60
N TYR A 87 14.85 -1.32 3.39
CA TYR A 87 15.65 -1.27 2.18
C TYR A 87 15.07 -0.33 1.12
N LEU A 88 15.97 0.29 0.36
CA LEU A 88 15.64 1.12 -0.78
C LEU A 88 15.45 0.21 -2.00
N GLN A 89 14.25 0.23 -2.56
CA GLN A 89 13.87 -0.47 -3.78
C GLN A 89 13.89 0.51 -4.95
N GLU A 90 14.54 0.13 -6.04
CA GLU A 90 14.54 0.88 -7.31
C GLU A 90 13.38 0.46 -8.22
N THR A 91 12.77 -0.72 -8.00
CA THR A 91 11.66 -1.24 -8.83
C THR A 91 10.59 -1.94 -7.98
N GLY A 92 9.38 -2.06 -8.53
CA GLY A 92 8.19 -2.55 -7.82
C GLY A 92 8.28 -4.00 -7.30
N HIS A 93 7.52 -4.29 -6.25
CA HIS A 93 7.46 -5.59 -5.60
C HIS A 93 6.64 -6.61 -6.44
N ASN A 94 7.05 -7.88 -6.43
CA ASN A 94 6.48 -8.91 -7.31
C ASN A 94 5.23 -9.59 -6.71
N GLN A 95 4.06 -9.12 -7.14
CA GLN A 95 2.75 -9.73 -7.46
C GLN A 95 2.05 -10.83 -6.61
N ASP A 96 2.66 -11.52 -5.63
CA ASP A 96 1.97 -12.63 -4.93
C ASP A 96 1.60 -12.36 -3.45
N ALA A 97 1.39 -11.09 -3.07
CA ALA A 97 1.07 -10.72 -1.69
C ALA A 97 -0.27 -10.00 -1.55
N THR A 98 -0.95 -10.24 -0.43
CA THR A 98 -2.17 -9.50 -0.11
C THR A 98 -1.81 -8.07 0.20
N GLN A 99 -2.30 -7.13 -0.61
CA GLN A 99 -2.12 -5.71 -0.39
C GLN A 99 -3.23 -5.16 0.50
N THR A 100 -2.86 -4.31 1.45
CA THR A 100 -3.75 -3.50 2.29
C THR A 100 -3.17 -2.09 2.36
N THR A 101 -4.00 -1.06 2.51
CA THR A 101 -3.48 0.29 2.81
C THR A 101 -3.65 0.57 4.30
N ALA A 102 -2.65 1.22 4.89
CA ALA A 102 -2.71 1.68 6.27
C ALA A 102 -2.27 3.13 6.35
N THR A 103 -2.51 3.75 7.49
CA THR A 103 -1.94 5.07 7.79
C THR A 103 -0.93 4.89 8.92
N ILE A 104 0.34 5.19 8.64
CA ILE A 104 1.41 5.21 9.64
C ILE A 104 1.87 6.66 9.78
N GLY A 105 1.63 7.25 10.95
CA GLY A 105 1.76 8.70 11.12
C GLY A 105 0.72 9.46 10.28
N GLU A 106 1.19 10.30 9.35
CA GLU A 106 0.35 11.07 8.41
C GLU A 106 0.36 10.49 6.99
N GLU A 107 1.12 9.43 6.74
CA GLU A 107 1.32 8.84 5.41
C GLU A 107 0.43 7.62 5.18
N GLN A 108 -0.14 7.50 3.97
CA GLN A 108 -0.74 6.26 3.51
C GLN A 108 0.35 5.32 2.98
N VAL A 109 0.36 4.10 3.50
CA VAL A 109 1.35 3.07 3.16
C VAL A 109 0.64 1.85 2.60
N ILE A 110 1.34 1.07 1.78
CA ILE A 110 0.84 -0.24 1.34
C ILE A 110 1.51 -1.29 2.22
N ILE A 111 0.71 -2.10 2.90
CA ILE A 111 1.15 -3.27 3.64
C ILE A 111 0.89 -4.49 2.79
N PHE A 112 1.95 -5.24 2.49
CA PHE A 112 1.90 -6.55 1.88
C PHE A 112 2.04 -7.60 2.97
N GLU A 113 1.09 -8.53 3.04
CA GLU A 113 1.20 -9.70 3.91
C GLU A 113 1.50 -10.93 3.05
N SER A 114 2.56 -11.65 3.40
CA SER A 114 2.96 -12.89 2.75
C SER A 114 3.35 -13.95 3.79
N THR A 115 3.37 -15.21 3.36
CA THR A 115 3.88 -16.33 4.15
C THR A 115 5.13 -16.87 3.47
N LYS A 116 6.27 -16.81 4.15
CA LYS A 116 7.50 -17.46 3.70
C LYS A 116 7.91 -18.50 4.74
N ASP A 117 8.03 -19.75 4.32
CA ASP A 117 8.39 -20.86 5.22
C ASP A 117 7.49 -20.97 6.46
N ASP A 118 6.17 -20.76 6.29
CA ASP A 118 5.14 -20.70 7.36
C ASP A 118 5.28 -19.52 8.36
N GLU A 119 6.20 -18.58 8.12
CA GLU A 119 6.34 -17.36 8.91
C GLU A 119 5.60 -16.18 8.22
N PRO A 120 4.70 -15.48 8.93
CA PRO A 120 4.06 -14.29 8.39
C PRO A 120 5.10 -13.17 8.29
N ILE A 121 5.41 -12.76 7.06
CA ILE A 121 6.25 -11.58 6.80
C ILE A 121 5.32 -10.46 6.36
N LYS A 122 5.50 -9.30 7.01
CA LYS A 122 4.84 -8.07 6.62
C LYS A 122 5.85 -7.17 5.95
N TYR A 123 5.46 -6.60 4.83
CA TYR A 123 6.22 -5.58 4.12
C TYR A 123 5.40 -4.30 4.13
N VAL A 124 6.00 -3.19 4.53
CA VAL A 124 5.38 -1.87 4.44
C VAL A 124 6.17 -1.06 3.43
N VAL A 125 5.52 -0.66 2.35
CA VAL A 125 6.14 0.14 1.30
C VAL A 125 5.71 1.59 1.46
N PHE A 126 6.71 2.44 1.59
CA PHE A 126 6.59 3.89 1.58
C PHE A 126 7.17 4.41 0.26
N ASN A 127 6.45 5.32 -0.36
CA ASN A 127 6.89 5.90 -1.62
C ASN A 127 7.72 7.13 -1.33
N LEU A 128 8.93 7.18 -1.89
CA LEU A 128 9.81 8.34 -1.83
C LEU A 128 9.69 9.12 -3.14
N ASP A 129 10.34 10.27 -3.22
CA ASP A 129 10.47 11.03 -4.47
C ASP A 129 11.32 10.26 -5.51
N ASN A 130 11.08 10.52 -6.79
CA ASN A 130 11.82 9.96 -7.95
C ASN A 130 11.69 8.43 -8.13
N ASP A 131 10.47 7.89 -8.02
CA ASP A 131 10.13 6.47 -8.22
C ASP A 131 10.81 5.48 -7.26
N LYS A 132 11.61 5.98 -6.30
CA LYS A 132 12.27 5.18 -5.26
C LYS A 132 11.26 4.79 -4.18
N LYS A 133 11.42 3.59 -3.62
CA LYS A 133 10.53 3.07 -2.58
C LYS A 133 11.33 2.63 -1.37
N LEU A 134 10.82 2.90 -0.18
CA LEU A 134 11.35 2.38 1.07
C LEU A 134 10.48 1.22 1.51
N GLU A 135 11.03 0.01 1.50
CA GLU A 135 10.33 -1.17 1.98
C GLU A 135 10.83 -1.53 3.37
N VAL A 136 9.90 -1.73 4.30
CA VAL A 136 10.16 -2.12 5.69
C VAL A 136 9.56 -3.50 5.91
N ALA A 137 10.42 -4.50 6.08
CA ALA A 137 10.01 -5.88 6.29
C ALA A 137 10.37 -6.39 7.69
N GLY A 138 9.48 -7.19 8.25
CA GLY A 138 9.72 -7.85 9.52
C GLY A 138 8.54 -8.70 9.96
N TYR A 139 8.65 -9.22 11.18
CA TYR A 139 7.65 -10.07 11.80
C TYR A 139 7.71 -9.95 13.32
N GLY A 140 6.64 -10.36 14.00
CA GLY A 140 6.53 -10.35 15.47
C GLY A 140 5.96 -9.05 16.05
N GLU A 141 5.67 -9.07 17.36
CA GLU A 141 5.08 -7.92 18.07
C GLU A 141 6.03 -6.72 18.14
N THR A 142 7.34 -6.97 18.24
CA THR A 142 8.35 -5.90 18.26
C THR A 142 8.37 -5.15 16.94
N PHE A 143 8.21 -5.83 15.80
CA PHE A 143 8.13 -5.20 14.49
C PHE A 143 6.95 -4.24 14.38
N GLU A 144 5.76 -4.63 14.85
CA GLU A 144 4.58 -3.75 14.86
C GLU A 144 4.80 -2.49 15.69
N GLN A 145 5.47 -2.63 16.84
CA GLN A 145 5.84 -1.48 17.67
C GLN A 145 6.86 -0.58 16.97
N MET A 146 7.86 -1.17 16.31
CA MET A 146 8.85 -0.42 15.52
C MET A 146 8.17 0.34 14.36
N LEU A 147 7.29 -0.31 13.60
CA LEU A 147 6.53 0.30 12.51
C LEU A 147 5.74 1.52 12.99
N GLY A 148 5.10 1.45 14.16
CA GLY A 148 4.36 2.58 14.73
C GLY A 148 5.22 3.80 15.08
N THR A 149 6.55 3.69 15.02
CA THR A 149 7.51 4.75 15.35
C THR A 149 8.28 5.26 14.14
N ILE A 150 8.08 4.68 12.96
CA ILE A 150 8.77 5.13 11.76
C ILE A 150 8.25 6.52 11.35
N ASN A 151 9.18 7.40 11.03
CA ASN A 151 8.90 8.73 10.50
C ASN A 151 9.81 8.94 9.30
N ILE A 152 9.20 9.14 8.14
CA ILE A 152 9.88 9.34 6.87
C ILE A 152 9.77 10.82 6.51
N ASN A 153 10.89 11.41 6.15
CA ASN A 153 10.88 12.73 5.53
C ASN A 153 10.83 12.52 4.01
N SER A 154 9.60 12.52 3.49
CA SER A 154 9.33 12.31 2.06
C SER A 154 10.00 13.36 1.17
N ASN A 155 10.27 14.57 1.70
CA ASN A 155 10.96 15.64 0.98
C ASN A 155 12.48 15.38 0.92
N GLN A 156 12.89 14.33 0.21
CA GLN A 156 14.30 14.12 -0.09
C GLN A 156 14.77 15.27 -1.00
N PRO A 157 15.88 15.95 -0.71
CA PRO A 157 16.49 16.80 -1.72
C PRO A 157 16.84 15.93 -2.93
N THR A 158 16.47 16.36 -4.14
CA THR A 158 16.79 15.61 -5.36
C THR A 158 18.31 15.52 -5.54
N GLU A 159 18.81 14.48 -6.22
CA GLU A 159 20.25 14.36 -6.53
C GLU A 159 20.78 15.64 -7.21
N GLU A 160 19.95 16.26 -8.06
CA GLU A 160 20.21 17.56 -8.68
C GLU A 160 20.33 18.71 -7.67
N GLN A 161 19.50 18.76 -6.62
CA GLN A 161 19.63 19.76 -5.54
C GLN A 161 20.90 19.56 -4.72
N ILE A 162 21.31 18.31 -4.49
CA ILE A 162 22.54 17.96 -3.77
C ILE A 162 23.77 18.35 -4.59
N GLU A 163 23.72 18.17 -5.91
CA GLU A 163 24.82 18.52 -6.82
C GLU A 163 24.95 20.04 -7.01
N LEU A 164 23.84 20.76 -7.14
CA LEU A 164 23.82 22.21 -7.27
C LEU A 164 24.37 22.92 -6.02
N GLU A 165 24.11 22.40 -4.81
CA GLU A 165 24.65 22.96 -3.57
C GLU A 165 26.18 22.80 -3.45
N GLN A 166 26.79 21.89 -4.22
CA GLN A 166 28.24 21.66 -4.21
C GLN A 166 28.99 22.48 -5.26
N THR A 167 28.31 23.02 -6.28
CA THR A 167 28.97 23.75 -7.37
C THR A 167 29.24 25.23 -7.12
N ASP A 168 28.69 25.83 -6.06
CA ASP A 168 28.73 27.28 -5.86
C ASP A 168 30.00 27.83 -5.17
N THR A 169 31.07 27.02 -5.05
CA THR A 169 32.28 27.45 -4.32
C THR A 169 33.50 27.78 -5.20
N ASP A 170 33.56 27.40 -6.49
CA ASP A 170 34.79 27.59 -7.30
C ASP A 170 34.55 27.94 -8.78
N ALA A 171 33.76 28.97 -9.10
CA ALA A 171 33.65 29.49 -10.48
C ALA A 171 34.52 30.75 -10.68
N GLU A 172 35.77 30.53 -11.10
CA GLU A 172 36.64 31.56 -11.67
C GLU A 172 36.16 31.88 -13.10
N VAL A 173 35.76 33.14 -13.32
CA VAL A 173 35.25 33.66 -14.60
C VAL A 173 36.39 33.70 -15.61
N VAL A 174 36.35 32.80 -16.60
CA VAL A 174 37.14 32.90 -17.84
C VAL A 174 36.16 33.14 -18.99
N ILE A 175 36.22 34.36 -19.54
CA ILE A 175 35.55 34.76 -20.77
C ILE A 175 36.53 34.46 -21.90
N ASP A 176 36.16 33.62 -22.85
CA ASP A 176 36.74 33.64 -24.19
C ASP A 176 35.63 33.52 -25.24
N GLU A 177 35.60 34.53 -26.11
CA GLU A 177 34.85 34.58 -27.37
C GLU A 177 35.59 33.73 -28.41
N GLU A 178 34.89 32.94 -29.22
CA GLU A 178 34.99 32.94 -30.70
C GLU A 178 34.32 31.72 -31.37
N GLU A 179 33.42 32.03 -32.30
CA GLU A 179 33.37 31.56 -33.70
C GLU A 179 33.43 30.05 -34.02
N GLN A 180 32.33 29.49 -34.56
CA GLN A 180 32.33 28.41 -35.57
C GLN A 180 30.96 28.33 -36.26
N ALA A 181 30.86 28.57 -37.57
CA ALA A 181 31.08 27.65 -38.69
C ALA A 181 29.95 26.63 -38.87
N THR A 182 29.10 26.87 -39.88
CA THR A 182 28.00 26.01 -40.31
C THR A 182 28.52 24.78 -41.06
N GLU A 183 28.38 23.60 -40.45
CA GLU A 183 28.50 22.29 -41.10
C GLU A 183 27.20 21.87 -41.80
N PRO A 184 27.27 21.06 -42.87
CA PRO A 184 26.10 20.61 -43.63
C PRO A 184 25.43 19.40 -42.97
N GLU A 185 24.10 19.44 -42.87
CA GLU A 185 23.24 18.35 -42.40
C GLU A 185 23.44 17.07 -43.25
N GLU A 186 24.00 16.03 -42.63
CA GLU A 186 23.89 14.66 -43.13
C GLU A 186 22.49 14.11 -42.82
N ASN A 187 21.85 13.60 -43.87
CA ASN A 187 20.52 13.04 -43.87
C ASN A 187 20.56 11.62 -43.26
N ILE A 188 20.34 11.53 -41.96
CA ILE A 188 20.25 10.26 -41.22
C ILE A 188 18.89 9.61 -41.55
N PRO A 189 18.86 8.34 -41.98
CA PRO A 189 17.61 7.64 -42.27
C PRO A 189 16.81 7.46 -40.98
N ASP A 190 15.55 7.92 -41.00
CA ASP A 190 14.52 7.73 -39.96
C ASP A 190 14.56 6.28 -39.44
N GLU A 191 15.18 6.11 -38.28
CA GLU A 191 15.10 4.89 -37.50
C GLU A 191 13.69 4.88 -36.91
N ALA A 192 12.88 3.91 -37.33
CA ALA A 192 11.53 3.73 -36.81
C ALA A 192 11.61 3.43 -35.31
N THR A 193 11.57 4.48 -34.50
CA THR A 193 11.34 4.41 -33.07
C THR A 193 9.97 3.77 -32.88
N ASP A 194 9.95 2.56 -32.32
CA ASP A 194 8.75 2.01 -31.71
C ASP A 194 8.29 3.04 -30.65
N GLU A 195 7.28 3.84 -31.01
CA GLU A 195 6.61 4.71 -30.05
C GLU A 195 5.94 3.79 -29.03
N GLU A 196 6.53 3.69 -27.85
CA GLU A 196 5.92 3.00 -26.72
C GLU A 196 4.53 3.60 -26.50
N GLU A 197 3.47 2.81 -26.67
CA GLU A 197 2.10 3.25 -26.44
C GLU A 197 1.96 3.62 -24.95
N GLU A 198 2.01 4.93 -24.67
CA GLU A 198 1.81 5.46 -23.32
C GLU A 198 0.39 5.10 -22.87
N PHE A 199 0.30 4.23 -21.87
CA PHE A 199 -0.99 3.81 -21.31
C PHE A 199 -1.61 4.98 -20.55
N VAL A 200 -2.57 5.67 -21.19
CA VAL A 200 -3.23 6.84 -20.59
C VAL A 200 -4.35 6.41 -19.65
N ILE A 201 -4.17 6.64 -18.35
CA ILE A 201 -5.17 6.33 -17.32
C ILE A 201 -6.34 7.30 -17.40
N LYS A 202 -7.56 6.75 -17.34
CA LYS A 202 -8.82 7.48 -17.35
C LYS A 202 -9.49 7.43 -15.99
N LEU A 203 -9.94 8.56 -15.48
CA LEU A 203 -10.82 8.62 -14.32
C LEU A 203 -12.25 8.87 -14.78
N PHE A 204 -13.20 8.11 -14.25
CA PHE A 204 -14.59 8.17 -14.69
C PHE A 204 -15.42 9.06 -13.76
N TYR A 205 -16.11 10.05 -14.32
CA TYR A 205 -16.96 10.99 -13.57
C TYR A 205 -18.36 11.12 -14.19
N PRO A 206 -19.42 11.34 -13.38
CA PRO A 206 -20.72 11.74 -13.88
C PRO A 206 -20.70 13.19 -14.37
N THR A 207 -21.71 13.56 -15.16
CA THR A 207 -21.88 14.93 -15.67
C THR A 207 -23.18 15.57 -15.17
N GLY A 208 -23.35 16.87 -15.44
CA GLY A 208 -24.53 17.66 -15.08
C GLY A 208 -25.89 17.09 -15.51
N ASP A 209 -25.95 16.33 -16.60
CA ASP A 209 -27.18 15.74 -17.12
C ASP A 209 -27.35 14.30 -16.60
N ARG A 210 -27.90 14.17 -15.38
CA ARG A 210 -28.06 12.87 -14.69
C ARG A 210 -29.39 12.19 -15.00
N GLN A 211 -29.72 12.03 -16.28
CA GLN A 211 -30.88 11.19 -16.65
C GLN A 211 -30.69 9.72 -16.26
N PHE A 212 -29.43 9.28 -16.20
CA PHE A 212 -29.03 7.94 -15.77
C PHE A 212 -27.96 8.04 -14.69
N CYS A 213 -28.27 7.60 -13.48
CA CYS A 213 -27.40 7.77 -12.32
C CYS A 213 -26.06 7.04 -12.46
N ALA A 214 -26.05 5.83 -13.05
CA ALA A 214 -24.83 5.09 -13.37
C ALA A 214 -24.02 5.64 -14.57
N GLN A 215 -24.47 6.70 -15.26
CA GLN A 215 -23.75 7.19 -16.42
C GLN A 215 -22.52 8.01 -16.02
N VAL A 216 -21.35 7.49 -16.40
CA VAL A 216 -20.05 8.13 -16.18
C VAL A 216 -19.26 8.18 -17.48
N PHE A 217 -18.35 9.15 -17.58
CA PHE A 217 -17.49 9.36 -18.75
C PHE A 217 -16.03 9.32 -18.32
N GLY A 218 -15.19 8.65 -19.10
CA GLY A 218 -13.76 8.57 -18.83
C GLY A 218 -13.03 9.82 -19.30
N TYR A 219 -12.28 10.44 -18.41
CA TYR A 219 -11.43 11.60 -18.67
C TYR A 219 -9.98 11.21 -18.48
N GLN A 220 -9.13 11.49 -19.47
CA GLN A 220 -7.69 11.29 -19.34
C GLN A 220 -7.15 12.25 -18.27
N LYS A 221 -6.40 11.70 -17.32
CA LYS A 221 -5.88 12.44 -16.19
C LYS A 221 -4.43 12.12 -15.97
N GLU A 222 -3.64 13.16 -15.76
CA GLU A 222 -2.37 13.02 -15.07
C GLU A 222 -2.71 12.64 -13.62
N ILE A 223 -2.28 11.46 -13.20
CA ILE A 223 -2.51 10.96 -11.86
C ILE A 223 -1.20 10.88 -11.12
N ASP A 224 -1.33 10.93 -9.80
CA ASP A 224 -0.23 10.77 -8.87
C ASP A 224 0.22 9.31 -8.86
N THR A 225 1.39 9.03 -9.45
CA THR A 225 1.93 7.67 -9.64
C THR A 225 2.68 7.14 -8.42
N ARG A 226 2.57 7.80 -7.26
CA ARG A 226 3.38 7.45 -6.09
C ARG A 226 3.18 5.99 -5.66
N TYR A 227 2.00 5.39 -5.81
CA TYR A 227 1.74 4.02 -5.35
C TYR A 227 2.21 2.95 -6.36
N ASN A 228 2.33 1.71 -5.87
CA ASN A 228 2.94 0.60 -6.61
C ASN A 228 2.18 0.12 -7.85
N THR A 229 0.90 0.47 -7.96
CA THR A 229 0.00 -0.08 -8.95
C THR A 229 -0.90 1.04 -9.48
N ASP A 230 -1.13 1.03 -10.79
CA ASP A 230 -1.91 2.08 -11.46
C ASP A 230 -3.37 2.09 -11.00
N GLU A 231 -3.88 0.96 -10.56
CA GLU A 231 -5.21 0.79 -9.99
C GLU A 231 -5.34 1.57 -8.66
N ILE A 232 -4.33 1.47 -7.78
CA ILE A 232 -4.30 2.24 -6.53
C ILE A 232 -4.15 3.73 -6.84
N ASN A 233 -3.22 4.09 -7.74
CA ASN A 233 -3.02 5.48 -8.16
C ASN A 233 -4.32 6.10 -8.70
N ALA A 234 -5.06 5.34 -9.52
CA ALA A 234 -6.32 5.77 -10.12
C ALA A 234 -7.41 5.95 -9.04
N LEU A 235 -7.61 4.97 -8.16
CA LEU A 235 -8.63 5.06 -7.10
C LEU A 235 -8.32 6.16 -6.08
N VAL A 236 -7.06 6.30 -5.67
CA VAL A 236 -6.66 7.37 -4.74
C VAL A 236 -6.84 8.74 -5.40
N SER A 237 -6.59 8.86 -6.70
CA SER A 237 -6.86 10.09 -7.44
C SER A 237 -8.37 10.36 -7.59
N LEU A 238 -9.17 9.32 -7.79
CA LEU A 238 -10.63 9.42 -7.93
C LEU A 238 -11.32 9.95 -6.68
N VAL A 239 -10.82 9.61 -5.48
CA VAL A 239 -11.39 10.09 -4.20
C VAL A 239 -10.91 11.48 -3.81
N LYS A 240 -9.93 12.06 -4.51
CA LYS A 240 -9.50 13.46 -4.29
C LYS A 240 -10.60 14.42 -4.78
N PRO A 241 -10.73 15.62 -4.19
CA PRO A 241 -11.61 16.66 -4.73
C PRO A 241 -11.23 17.02 -6.17
N ILE A 242 -12.21 17.12 -7.07
CA ILE A 242 -11.97 17.62 -8.42
C ILE A 242 -11.49 19.08 -8.40
N SER A 243 -10.68 19.43 -9.41
CA SER A 243 -10.24 20.80 -9.61
C SER A 243 -11.38 21.71 -10.10
N ASN A 244 -11.20 23.03 -9.97
CA ASN A 244 -12.16 24.00 -10.51
C ASN A 244 -12.28 23.90 -12.04
N GLU A 245 -11.18 23.57 -12.72
CA GLU A 245 -11.15 23.35 -14.16
C GLU A 245 -12.02 22.15 -14.55
N ASP A 246 -11.90 21.05 -13.82
CA ASP A 246 -12.69 19.83 -14.08
C ASP A 246 -14.18 20.03 -13.86
N ASN A 247 -14.53 20.75 -12.80
CA ASN A 247 -15.90 21.15 -12.56
C ASN A 247 -16.42 22.05 -13.69
N SER A 248 -15.59 22.94 -14.24
CA SER A 248 -15.97 23.78 -15.38
C SER A 248 -16.13 23.00 -16.69
N ASN A 249 -15.44 21.87 -16.82
CA ASN A 249 -15.57 20.89 -17.90
C ASN A 249 -16.77 19.94 -17.71
N GLY A 250 -17.58 20.17 -16.67
CA GLY A 250 -18.83 19.46 -16.42
C GLY A 250 -18.67 18.14 -15.64
N MET A 251 -17.48 17.84 -15.13
CA MET A 251 -17.27 16.71 -14.22
C MET A 251 -17.91 17.02 -12.87
N LEU A 252 -18.54 16.03 -12.25
CA LEU A 252 -19.14 16.18 -10.92
C LEU A 252 -18.45 15.28 -9.89
N GLN A 253 -18.07 15.87 -8.76
CA GLN A 253 -17.64 15.12 -7.58
C GLN A 253 -18.88 14.63 -6.83
N VAL A 254 -19.11 13.31 -6.83
CA VAL A 254 -20.16 12.66 -6.03
C VAL A 254 -19.62 11.85 -4.87
N ILE A 255 -18.33 11.46 -4.90
CA ILE A 255 -17.68 10.78 -3.78
C ILE A 255 -17.49 11.80 -2.64
N PRO A 256 -18.02 11.54 -1.43
CA PRO A 256 -17.94 12.46 -0.33
C PRO A 256 -16.51 12.76 0.08
N ALA A 257 -16.28 13.99 0.54
CA ALA A 257 -15.04 14.34 1.23
C ALA A 257 -14.80 13.35 2.38
N ASP A 258 -13.53 13.08 2.66
CA ASP A 258 -13.07 12.09 3.65
C ASP A 258 -13.24 10.62 3.25
N THR A 259 -13.73 10.32 2.05
CA THR A 259 -13.63 8.96 1.50
C THR A 259 -12.17 8.58 1.29
N ARG A 260 -11.80 7.38 1.73
CA ARG A 260 -10.43 6.83 1.67
C ARG A 260 -10.50 5.38 1.23
N LEU A 261 -9.64 5.02 0.28
CA LEU A 261 -9.33 3.63 -0.03
C LEU A 261 -8.57 3.03 1.16
N ARG A 262 -9.07 1.92 1.70
CA ARG A 262 -8.45 1.13 2.78
C ARG A 262 -7.71 -0.10 2.28
N ARG A 263 -8.17 -0.65 1.16
CA ARG A 263 -7.57 -1.84 0.58
C ARG A 263 -7.97 -1.96 -0.87
N LEU A 264 -7.03 -2.40 -1.70
CA LEU A 264 -7.32 -2.98 -2.99
C LEU A 264 -6.65 -4.35 -3.05
N GLY A 265 -7.43 -5.40 -3.27
CA GLY A 265 -6.92 -6.74 -3.53
C GLY A 265 -7.40 -7.20 -4.89
N ILE A 266 -6.50 -7.73 -5.71
CA ILE A 266 -6.84 -8.33 -7.01
C ILE A 266 -6.52 -9.82 -6.88
N VAL A 267 -7.52 -10.65 -7.11
CA VAL A 267 -7.37 -12.11 -7.11
C VAL A 267 -7.94 -12.62 -8.43
N ASP A 268 -7.12 -13.31 -9.20
CA ASP A 268 -7.39 -13.67 -10.60
C ASP A 268 -7.70 -12.42 -11.43
N THR A 269 -8.96 -12.21 -11.84
CA THR A 269 -9.40 -11.01 -12.56
C THR A 269 -10.48 -10.21 -11.80
N THR A 270 -10.66 -10.49 -10.50
CA THR A 270 -11.63 -9.80 -9.65
C THR A 270 -10.90 -8.84 -8.70
N ALA A 271 -11.16 -7.54 -8.86
CA ALA A 271 -10.67 -6.50 -7.96
C ALA A 271 -11.66 -6.23 -6.82
N THR A 272 -11.20 -6.32 -5.57
CA THR A 272 -11.97 -5.95 -4.38
C THR A 272 -11.42 -4.65 -3.79
N ALA A 273 -12.18 -3.56 -3.90
CA ALA A 273 -11.85 -2.24 -3.38
C ALA A 273 -12.63 -1.96 -2.09
N GLU A 274 -11.92 -1.81 -0.97
CA GLU A 274 -12.49 -1.49 0.34
C GLU A 274 -12.29 -0.01 0.66
N PHE A 275 -13.37 0.66 1.05
CA PHE A 275 -13.39 2.06 1.45
C PHE A 275 -13.90 2.21 2.89
N ASN A 276 -13.75 3.43 3.44
CA ASN A 276 -14.34 3.81 4.72
C ASN A 276 -15.79 4.32 4.58
N ALA A 277 -16.50 4.39 5.72
CA ALA A 277 -17.91 4.77 5.84
C ALA A 277 -18.44 5.91 4.93
N PRO A 278 -17.75 7.05 4.74
CA PRO A 278 -18.27 8.18 3.97
C PRO A 278 -18.71 7.82 2.54
N LEU A 279 -18.09 6.82 1.90
CA LEU A 279 -18.48 6.41 0.55
C LEU A 279 -19.96 5.99 0.48
N ALA A 280 -20.45 5.33 1.54
CA ALA A 280 -21.82 4.81 1.62
C ALA A 280 -22.83 5.82 2.17
N ASP A 281 -22.46 7.08 2.38
CA ASP A 281 -23.37 8.09 2.93
C ASP A 281 -24.49 8.43 1.92
N PRO A 282 -25.77 8.10 2.22
CA PRO A 282 -26.90 8.34 1.32
C PRO A 282 -27.40 9.79 1.36
N THR A 283 -26.76 10.71 2.10
CA THR A 283 -27.25 12.09 2.31
C THR A 283 -27.53 12.85 1.00
N ASN A 284 -26.85 12.50 -0.10
CA ASN A 284 -27.06 13.11 -1.41
C ASN A 284 -28.04 12.34 -2.33
N GLY A 285 -28.67 11.28 -1.82
CA GLY A 285 -29.66 10.47 -2.53
C GLY A 285 -29.10 9.21 -3.21
N GLU A 286 -30.00 8.31 -3.60
CA GLU A 286 -29.69 7.01 -4.23
C GLU A 286 -28.91 7.17 -5.55
N CYS A 287 -29.20 8.23 -6.31
CA CYS A 287 -28.51 8.52 -7.57
C CYS A 287 -27.01 8.77 -7.39
N ASP A 288 -26.61 9.38 -6.26
CA ASP A 288 -25.20 9.59 -5.93
C ASP A 288 -24.51 8.27 -5.58
N LEU A 289 -25.20 7.34 -4.90
CA LEU A 289 -24.65 6.02 -4.59
C LEU A 289 -24.39 5.20 -5.85
N GLU A 290 -25.36 5.17 -6.77
CA GLU A 290 -25.23 4.49 -8.06
C GLU A 290 -24.11 5.13 -8.91
N ALA A 291 -24.00 6.46 -8.92
CA ALA A 291 -22.93 7.16 -9.61
C ALA A 291 -21.54 6.82 -9.03
N ARG A 292 -21.38 6.81 -7.69
CA ARG A 292 -20.13 6.43 -7.02
C ARG A 292 -19.71 5.01 -7.38
N HIS A 293 -20.68 4.08 -7.35
CA HIS A 293 -20.43 2.70 -7.74
C HIS A 293 -19.94 2.62 -9.19
N ALA A 294 -20.60 3.31 -10.12
CA ALA A 294 -20.20 3.36 -11.52
C ALA A 294 -18.82 4.00 -11.72
N MET A 295 -18.49 5.10 -11.03
CA MET A 295 -17.17 5.75 -11.11
C MET A 295 -16.04 4.79 -10.74
N ILE A 296 -16.14 4.14 -9.58
CA ILE A 296 -15.12 3.21 -9.07
C ILE A 296 -15.02 1.99 -10.00
N THR A 297 -16.15 1.41 -10.36
CA THR A 297 -16.21 0.21 -11.22
C THR A 297 -15.59 0.49 -12.59
N GLN A 298 -16.00 1.55 -13.28
CA GLN A 298 -15.48 1.86 -14.62
C GLN A 298 -14.00 2.27 -14.59
N THR A 299 -13.56 2.92 -13.51
CA THR A 299 -12.14 3.25 -13.32
C THR A 299 -11.29 1.99 -13.15
N LEU A 300 -11.78 0.93 -12.49
CA LEU A 300 -11.01 -0.31 -12.36
C LEU A 300 -11.11 -1.21 -13.60
N LEU A 301 -12.28 -1.27 -14.26
CA LEU A 301 -12.46 -2.08 -15.48
C LEU A 301 -11.68 -1.58 -16.70
N GLN A 302 -10.94 -0.46 -16.59
CA GLN A 302 -10.06 -0.02 -17.66
C GLN A 302 -8.77 -0.84 -17.74
N PHE A 303 -8.38 -1.48 -16.64
CA PHE A 303 -7.15 -2.27 -16.55
C PHE A 303 -7.38 -3.66 -17.14
N PRO A 304 -6.50 -4.15 -18.03
CA PRO A 304 -6.75 -5.34 -18.85
C PRO A 304 -6.80 -6.66 -18.05
N ASP A 305 -6.35 -6.65 -16.81
CA ASP A 305 -6.35 -7.76 -15.86
C ASP A 305 -7.57 -7.76 -14.91
N ILE A 306 -8.47 -6.77 -15.01
CA ILE A 306 -9.67 -6.67 -14.17
C ILE A 306 -10.94 -6.86 -15.01
N ASP A 307 -11.62 -7.99 -14.80
CA ASP A 307 -12.91 -8.31 -15.41
C ASP A 307 -14.10 -8.00 -14.48
N GLU A 308 -13.88 -8.03 -13.17
CA GLU A 308 -14.92 -7.87 -12.14
C GLU A 308 -14.46 -6.96 -11.01
N VAL A 309 -15.38 -6.15 -10.48
CA VAL A 309 -15.12 -5.24 -9.37
C VAL A 309 -16.12 -5.47 -8.25
N ILE A 310 -15.60 -5.68 -7.04
CA ILE A 310 -16.36 -5.76 -5.80
C ILE A 310 -15.99 -4.54 -4.95
N ILE A 311 -16.98 -3.74 -4.59
CA ILE A 311 -16.78 -2.58 -3.71
C ILE A 311 -17.31 -2.93 -2.32
N THR A 312 -16.50 -2.66 -1.30
CA THR A 312 -16.91 -2.83 0.10
C THR A 312 -16.68 -1.55 0.90
N VAL A 313 -17.50 -1.35 1.94
CA VAL A 313 -17.39 -0.24 2.88
C VAL A 313 -17.42 -0.83 4.29
N ASP A 314 -16.36 -0.59 5.06
CA ASP A 314 -16.20 -1.18 6.40
C ASP A 314 -16.43 -2.72 6.42
N GLY A 315 -15.91 -3.40 5.41
CA GLY A 315 -16.04 -4.86 5.24
C GLY A 315 -17.43 -5.36 4.84
N GLN A 316 -18.40 -4.48 4.56
CA GLN A 316 -19.71 -4.85 4.03
C GLN A 316 -19.80 -4.54 2.52
N PRO A 317 -20.54 -5.33 1.72
CA PRO A 317 -20.80 -4.99 0.32
C PRO A 317 -21.40 -3.58 0.18
N PHE A 318 -20.91 -2.81 -0.78
CA PHE A 318 -21.46 -1.50 -1.09
C PHE A 318 -22.74 -1.65 -1.92
N GLU A 319 -23.89 -1.63 -1.24
CA GLU A 319 -25.21 -1.66 -1.87
C GLU A 319 -25.68 -0.24 -2.21
N TYR A 320 -26.33 -0.07 -3.36
CA TYR A 320 -26.90 1.18 -3.85
C TYR A 320 -28.33 0.97 -4.39
#